data_AF-X1K305-F1
#
_entry.id   AF-X1K305-F1
#
_cell.length_a   1.000
_cell.length_b   1.000
_cell.length_c   1.000
_cell.angle_alpha   90.00
_cell.angle_beta   90.00
_cell.angle_gamma   90.00
#
_symmetry.space_group_name_H-M   'P 1'
#
loop_
_entity.id
_entity.type
_entity.pdbx_description
1 polymer ?
#
loop_
_entity_poly.entity_id
_entity_poly.type
_entity_poly.pdbx_seq_one_letter_code
_entity_poly.pdbx_strand_id
1 'polypeptide(L)'
;MKTKLTSPAPRRGGTRANVVAIVAIAMFTVVLCTGSAQAIEIDWPEPNWPEIFEPNQLLTFYLEMEPDDWQAILHNSPGPDPPDCILTEIELPAMFWMEGEEHLKIKVAVRRKKGFAFPDEVNPEKVGLKIDINQYYDEDPCAATEWHGMKKLSLEVNIDSMDIISEGVACNIHQMASVLEGGVGFYANWVKLYVNGEYKGIYVNAEQRDKQFLRHRDIYISHNS
;
A
#
# COMPACT_ATOMS: atom_id res chain seq x y z
N MET A 1 -5.72 -20.93 69.89
CA MET A 1 -6.89 -21.32 70.71
C MET A 1 -8.15 -20.78 70.04
N LYS A 2 -9.16 -21.63 69.86
CA LYS A 2 -10.35 -21.46 69.00
C LYS A 2 -11.36 -20.44 69.56
N THR A 3 -12.10 -19.75 68.70
CA THR A 3 -13.59 -19.83 68.69
C THR A 3 -14.18 -19.19 67.42
N LYS A 4 -15.23 -19.84 66.92
CA LYS A 4 -15.96 -19.64 65.66
C LYS A 4 -17.45 -19.73 66.04
N LEU A 5 -18.28 -18.76 65.68
CA LEU A 5 -19.76 -18.82 65.67
C LEU A 5 -20.27 -17.73 64.70
N THR A 6 -20.62 -18.03 63.45
CA THR A 6 -21.92 -18.50 62.89
C THR A 6 -23.06 -17.47 62.83
N SER A 7 -23.29 -16.95 61.60
CA SER A 7 -24.54 -16.65 60.83
C SER A 7 -25.82 -16.14 61.53
N PRO A 8 -26.66 -15.30 60.84
CA PRO A 8 -27.49 -15.78 59.73
C PRO A 8 -27.71 -14.80 58.55
N ALA A 9 -28.06 -15.36 57.38
CA ALA A 9 -28.75 -14.68 56.26
C ALA A 9 -30.27 -14.57 56.55
N PRO A 10 -31.09 -13.71 55.91
CA PRO A 10 -31.46 -13.96 54.50
C PRO A 10 -32.01 -12.78 53.63
N ARG A 11 -32.27 -13.13 52.36
CA ARG A 11 -33.27 -12.61 51.38
C ARG A 11 -32.86 -11.56 50.33
N ARG A 12 -32.66 -12.10 49.12
CA ARG A 12 -33.38 -11.82 47.85
C ARG A 12 -33.85 -10.38 47.61
N GLY A 13 -33.11 -9.68 46.73
CA GLY A 13 -33.63 -8.61 45.89
C GLY A 13 -33.09 -8.81 44.48
N GLY A 14 -33.92 -9.36 43.59
CA GLY A 14 -33.59 -9.45 42.17
C GLY A 14 -33.79 -8.09 41.50
N THR A 15 -32.84 -7.69 40.66
CA THR A 15 -33.12 -6.77 39.56
C THR A 15 -32.47 -7.34 38.31
N ARG A 16 -33.29 -7.51 37.28
CA ARG A 16 -32.95 -8.07 35.98
C ARG A 16 -32.30 -7.01 35.09
N ALA A 17 -31.46 -7.51 34.18
CA ALA A 17 -31.11 -6.94 32.86
C ALA A 17 -30.21 -5.67 32.89
N ASN A 18 -29.21 -5.49 32.06
CA ASN A 18 -28.99 -5.95 30.69
C ASN A 18 -27.52 -6.31 30.47
N VAL A 19 -27.22 -7.57 30.15
CA VAL A 19 -25.95 -7.91 29.50
C VAL A 19 -26.23 -7.83 28.01
N VAL A 20 -25.79 -6.75 27.38
CA VAL A 20 -25.72 -6.69 25.91
C VAL A 20 -24.57 -7.61 25.51
N ALA A 21 -24.89 -8.85 25.19
CA ALA A 21 -23.98 -9.75 24.50
C ALA A 21 -23.89 -9.24 23.05
N ILE A 22 -22.80 -8.52 22.73
CA ILE A 22 -22.42 -8.29 21.35
C ILE A 22 -21.92 -9.64 20.82
N VAL A 23 -22.78 -10.34 20.09
CA VAL A 23 -22.39 -11.52 19.31
C VAL A 23 -21.61 -10.98 18.10
N ALA A 24 -20.29 -10.99 18.18
CA ALA A 24 -19.45 -10.87 17.00
C ALA A 24 -19.67 -12.15 16.19
N ILE A 25 -20.46 -12.06 15.12
CA ILE A 25 -20.57 -13.13 14.13
C ILE A 25 -19.24 -13.16 13.40
N ALA A 26 -18.31 -14.01 13.84
CA ALA A 26 -17.20 -14.42 13.02
C ALA A 26 -17.77 -15.27 11.88
N MET A 27 -17.98 -14.66 10.71
CA MET A 27 -18.25 -15.40 9.48
C MET A 27 -16.96 -16.11 9.09
N PHE A 28 -16.78 -17.32 9.62
CA PHE A 28 -15.78 -18.26 9.16
C PHE A 28 -16.35 -18.95 7.92
N THR A 29 -16.10 -18.37 6.75
CA THR A 29 -16.40 -19.03 5.48
C THR A 29 -15.34 -20.10 5.26
N VAL A 30 -15.64 -21.34 5.64
CA VAL A 30 -14.85 -22.50 5.21
C VAL A 30 -15.18 -22.73 3.74
N VAL A 31 -14.33 -22.23 2.84
CA VAL A 31 -14.42 -22.53 1.41
C VAL A 31 -13.90 -23.95 1.19
N LEU A 32 -14.84 -24.90 1.05
CA LEU A 32 -14.55 -26.21 0.50
C LEU A 32 -14.29 -26.02 -1.00
N CYS A 33 -13.02 -26.09 -1.41
CA CYS A 33 -12.61 -26.06 -2.82
C CYS A 33 -13.06 -27.34 -3.53
N THR A 34 -14.34 -27.40 -3.91
CA THR A 34 -14.83 -28.37 -4.89
C THR A 34 -15.06 -27.65 -6.20
N GLY A 35 -14.07 -27.76 -7.09
CA GLY A 35 -14.20 -27.69 -8.55
C GLY A 35 -15.12 -26.63 -9.13
N SER A 36 -14.57 -25.44 -9.39
CA SER A 36 -14.74 -24.56 -10.56
C SER A 36 -14.07 -23.24 -10.19
N ALA A 37 -13.05 -22.81 -10.93
CA ALA A 37 -12.44 -21.50 -10.77
C ALA A 37 -13.45 -20.42 -11.20
N GLN A 38 -14.44 -20.15 -10.36
CA GLN A 38 -15.17 -18.90 -10.45
C GLN A 38 -14.26 -17.87 -9.80
N ALA A 39 -13.75 -16.94 -10.61
CA ALA A 39 -13.08 -15.75 -10.11
C ALA A 39 -14.01 -15.14 -9.06
N ILE A 40 -13.52 -14.99 -7.83
CA ILE A 40 -14.24 -14.22 -6.82
C ILE A 40 -14.26 -12.80 -7.35
N GLU A 41 -15.43 -12.34 -7.77
CA GLU A 41 -15.66 -10.95 -8.12
C GLU A 41 -15.57 -10.16 -6.82
N ILE A 42 -14.36 -9.70 -6.50
CA ILE A 42 -14.12 -8.78 -5.40
C ILE A 42 -14.84 -7.48 -5.79
N ASP A 43 -15.81 -7.07 -4.96
CA ASP A 43 -16.48 -5.79 -5.09
C ASP A 43 -15.46 -4.70 -4.73
N TRP A 44 -14.73 -4.23 -5.75
CA TRP A 44 -13.72 -3.20 -5.59
C TRP A 44 -14.40 -1.89 -5.22
N PRO A 45 -13.85 -1.13 -4.26
CA PRO A 45 -14.35 0.20 -4.00
C PRO A 45 -14.26 1.05 -5.27
N GLU A 46 -15.24 1.94 -5.46
CA GLU A 46 -15.24 2.90 -6.55
C GLU A 46 -13.90 3.65 -6.62
N PRO A 47 -13.35 3.92 -7.82
CA PRO A 47 -12.08 4.63 -7.96
C PRO A 47 -12.09 6.00 -7.25
N ASN A 48 -11.25 6.16 -6.24
CA ASN A 48 -11.07 7.41 -5.47
C ASN A 48 -9.59 7.86 -5.48
N TRP A 49 -8.89 7.65 -6.60
CA TRP A 49 -7.46 7.93 -6.74
C TRP A 49 -6.98 9.29 -6.18
N PRO A 50 -7.73 10.41 -6.19
CA PRO A 50 -7.24 11.65 -5.58
C PRO A 50 -7.04 11.51 -4.06
N GLU A 51 -7.93 10.76 -3.39
CA GLU A 51 -7.89 10.57 -1.93
C GLU A 51 -6.60 9.86 -1.49
N ILE A 52 -6.08 8.97 -2.34
CA ILE A 52 -4.82 8.24 -2.12
C ILE A 52 -3.61 9.18 -2.05
N PHE A 53 -3.73 10.40 -2.58
CA PHE A 53 -2.67 11.41 -2.59
C PHE A 53 -3.01 12.66 -1.77
N GLU A 54 -3.98 12.58 -0.85
CA GLU A 54 -4.31 13.72 0.01
C GLU A 54 -3.10 14.13 0.87
N PRO A 55 -2.59 15.37 0.72
CA PRO A 55 -1.31 15.77 1.31
C PRO A 55 -1.34 15.87 2.83
N ASN A 56 -2.54 15.96 3.42
CA ASN A 56 -2.76 16.04 4.85
C ASN A 56 -3.04 14.67 5.50
N GLN A 57 -2.92 13.58 4.75
CA GLN A 57 -3.10 12.22 5.25
C GLN A 57 -1.78 11.46 5.20
N LEU A 58 -1.52 10.67 6.24
CA LEU A 58 -0.40 9.73 6.30
C LEU A 58 -0.97 8.31 6.22
N LEU A 59 -1.01 7.76 5.01
CA LEU A 59 -1.50 6.40 4.78
C LEU A 59 -0.45 5.37 5.21
N THR A 60 -0.90 4.12 5.40
CA THR A 60 -0.02 2.99 5.69
C THR A 60 -0.21 1.92 4.62
N PHE A 61 0.88 1.57 3.94
CA PHE A 61 0.93 0.51 2.95
C PHE A 61 1.68 -0.69 3.51
N TYR A 62 1.22 -1.87 3.10
CA TYR A 62 1.83 -3.14 3.46
C TYR A 62 2.21 -3.92 2.20
N LEU A 63 3.36 -4.57 2.26
CA LEU A 63 3.79 -5.58 1.33
C LEU A 63 4.10 -6.88 2.07
N GLU A 64 3.67 -8.00 1.51
CA GLU A 64 4.06 -9.35 1.92
C GLU A 64 4.67 -10.07 0.72
N MET A 65 5.91 -10.52 0.84
CA MET A 65 6.67 -11.17 -0.23
C MET A 65 7.72 -12.11 0.35
N GLU A 66 8.31 -12.97 -0.49
CA GLU A 66 9.40 -13.84 -0.05
C GLU A 66 10.57 -13.00 0.48
N PRO A 67 11.18 -13.36 1.63
CA PRO A 67 12.29 -12.59 2.20
C PRO A 67 13.47 -12.43 1.23
N ASP A 68 13.79 -13.48 0.47
CA ASP A 68 14.87 -13.46 -0.53
C ASP A 68 14.53 -12.53 -1.70
N ASP A 69 13.26 -12.43 -2.10
CA ASP A 69 12.82 -11.48 -3.13
C ASP A 69 12.98 -10.03 -2.64
N TRP A 70 12.67 -9.76 -1.37
CA TRP A 70 12.89 -8.43 -0.79
C TRP A 70 14.37 -8.07 -0.76
N GLN A 71 15.24 -9.02 -0.38
CA GLN A 71 16.69 -8.82 -0.45
C GLN A 71 17.16 -8.58 -1.89
N ALA A 72 16.62 -9.31 -2.86
CA ALA A 72 16.94 -9.11 -4.27
C ALA A 72 16.56 -7.69 -4.73
N ILE A 73 15.39 -7.16 -4.34
CA ILE A 73 14.98 -5.78 -4.63
C ILE A 73 15.94 -4.77 -4.01
N LEU A 74 16.26 -4.90 -2.72
CA LEU A 74 17.17 -3.99 -2.03
C LEU A 74 18.54 -3.94 -2.71
N HIS A 75 19.09 -5.10 -3.08
CA HIS A 75 20.39 -5.24 -3.71
C HIS A 75 20.37 -5.13 -5.24
N ASN A 76 19.25 -4.75 -5.86
CA ASN A 76 19.16 -4.47 -7.29
C ASN A 76 19.77 -3.09 -7.63
N SER A 77 21.04 -2.94 -7.27
CA SER A 77 21.78 -1.68 -7.25
C SER A 77 22.05 -1.14 -8.65
N PRO A 78 22.14 0.19 -8.81
CA PRO A 78 22.72 0.79 -10.00
C PRO A 78 24.09 0.20 -10.33
N GLY A 79 24.36 0.03 -11.63
CA GLY A 79 25.68 -0.36 -12.09
C GLY A 79 26.73 0.70 -11.78
N PRO A 80 28.03 0.35 -11.75
CA PRO A 80 29.10 1.32 -11.55
C PRO A 80 29.22 2.35 -12.69
N ASP A 81 28.63 2.06 -13.87
CA ASP A 81 28.65 2.94 -15.03
C ASP A 81 27.43 2.67 -15.96
N PRO A 82 26.51 3.64 -16.16
CA PRO A 82 26.43 4.92 -15.45
C PRO A 82 25.93 4.72 -14.01
N PRO A 83 26.42 5.52 -13.03
CA PRO A 83 26.31 5.29 -11.59
C PRO A 83 24.88 5.26 -11.01
N ASP A 84 23.88 5.63 -11.80
CA ASP A 84 22.48 5.79 -11.35
C ASP A 84 21.49 4.93 -12.16
N CYS A 85 22.00 3.98 -12.96
CA CYS A 85 21.16 3.08 -13.76
C CYS A 85 21.14 1.66 -13.22
N ILE A 86 19.95 1.17 -12.89
CA ILE A 86 19.70 -0.26 -12.68
C ILE A 86 19.99 -1.00 -14.00
N LEU A 87 20.99 -1.89 -13.98
CA LEU A 87 21.45 -2.63 -15.17
C LEU A 87 20.48 -3.74 -15.59
N THR A 88 19.72 -4.28 -14.64
CA THR A 88 18.71 -5.31 -14.89
C THR A 88 17.54 -5.03 -13.97
N GLU A 89 16.44 -4.51 -14.53
CA GLU A 89 15.22 -4.33 -13.75
C GLU A 89 14.64 -5.72 -13.44
N ILE A 90 14.51 -6.02 -12.16
CA ILE A 90 13.78 -7.19 -11.67
C ILE A 90 12.43 -6.73 -11.13
N GLU A 91 11.38 -7.51 -11.40
CA GLU A 91 10.04 -7.31 -10.89
C GLU A 91 9.62 -8.59 -10.18
N LEU A 92 9.39 -8.50 -8.86
CA LEU A 92 9.12 -9.65 -8.01
C LEU A 92 7.73 -9.55 -7.38
N PRO A 93 7.03 -10.68 -7.22
CA PRO A 93 5.64 -10.67 -6.74
C PRO A 93 5.56 -10.31 -5.25
N ALA A 94 4.53 -9.55 -4.90
CA ALA A 94 4.15 -9.29 -3.52
C ALA A 94 2.62 -9.25 -3.39
N MET A 95 2.10 -9.51 -2.20
CA MET A 95 0.76 -9.08 -1.81
C MET A 95 0.82 -7.66 -1.27
N PHE A 96 -0.12 -6.82 -1.67
CA PHE A 96 -0.22 -5.41 -1.30
C PHE A 96 -1.60 -5.07 -0.76
N TRP A 97 -1.65 -4.22 0.26
CA TRP A 97 -2.89 -3.61 0.76
C TRP A 97 -2.58 -2.32 1.53
N MET A 98 -3.62 -1.51 1.72
CA MET A 98 -3.59 -0.36 2.63
C MET A 98 -4.19 -0.75 4.00
N GLU A 99 -3.77 -0.09 5.08
CA GLU A 99 -4.37 -0.27 6.42
C GLU A 99 -5.90 -0.15 6.37
N GLY A 100 -6.59 -1.16 6.89
CA GLY A 100 -8.05 -1.28 6.83
C GLY A 100 -8.58 -2.07 5.62
N GLU A 101 -7.71 -2.43 4.68
CA GLU A 101 -8.04 -3.18 3.46
C GLU A 101 -7.40 -4.58 3.44
N GLU A 102 -7.09 -5.17 4.59
CA GLU A 102 -6.41 -6.48 4.68
C GLU A 102 -7.17 -7.61 3.93
N HIS A 103 -8.49 -7.46 3.84
CA HIS A 103 -9.39 -8.38 3.14
C HIS A 103 -9.44 -8.18 1.62
N LEU A 104 -8.88 -7.08 1.11
CA LEU A 104 -8.80 -6.71 -0.31
C LEU A 104 -7.38 -6.80 -0.86
N LYS A 105 -6.50 -7.56 -0.20
CA LYS A 105 -5.11 -7.70 -0.63
C LYS A 105 -5.00 -8.17 -2.08
N ILE A 106 -4.13 -7.50 -2.84
CA ILE A 106 -3.90 -7.78 -4.26
C ILE A 106 -2.47 -8.25 -4.52
N LYS A 107 -2.31 -9.09 -5.53
CA LYS A 107 -0.99 -9.44 -6.05
C LYS A 107 -0.49 -8.34 -6.97
N VAL A 108 0.72 -7.85 -6.70
CA VAL A 108 1.39 -6.78 -7.44
C VAL A 108 2.83 -7.18 -7.76
N ALA A 109 3.43 -6.52 -8.73
CA ALA A 109 4.88 -6.61 -8.95
C ALA A 109 5.59 -5.43 -8.29
N VAL A 110 6.66 -5.71 -7.56
CA VAL A 110 7.47 -4.70 -6.89
C VAL A 110 8.86 -4.71 -7.50
N ARG A 111 9.39 -3.51 -7.73
CA ARG A 111 10.78 -3.33 -8.16
C ARG A 111 11.43 -2.13 -7.52
N ARG A 112 12.76 -2.17 -7.47
CA ARG A 112 13.57 -1.03 -7.11
C ARG A 112 13.50 0.05 -8.19
N LYS A 113 13.46 1.31 -7.76
CA LYS A 113 13.65 2.49 -8.60
C LYS A 113 15.11 2.91 -8.61
N LYS A 114 15.48 3.64 -9.67
CA LYS A 114 16.77 4.33 -9.75
C LYS A 114 16.94 5.28 -8.57
N GLY A 115 18.17 5.39 -8.07
CA GLY A 115 18.54 6.19 -6.90
C GLY A 115 19.27 5.36 -5.85
N PHE A 116 19.81 6.08 -4.86
CA PHE A 116 20.62 5.48 -3.79
C PHE A 116 19.76 4.68 -2.81
N ALA A 117 20.33 3.58 -2.34
CA ALA A 117 19.85 2.87 -1.17
C ALA A 117 20.31 3.57 0.11
N PHE A 118 19.52 3.41 1.17
CA PHE A 118 19.82 3.89 2.50
C PHE A 118 20.01 2.73 3.47
N PRO A 119 20.94 2.83 4.43
CA PRO A 119 21.91 3.93 4.57
C PRO A 119 22.96 3.99 3.46
N ASP A 120 23.21 2.87 2.78
CA ASP A 120 24.13 2.78 1.64
C ASP A 120 23.84 1.54 0.77
N GLU A 121 24.52 1.41 -0.38
CA GLU A 121 24.37 0.27 -1.31
C GLU A 121 24.97 -1.05 -0.82
N VAL A 122 25.87 -1.00 0.18
CA VAL A 122 26.53 -2.20 0.72
C VAL A 122 25.61 -2.92 1.69
N ASN A 123 24.92 -2.18 2.55
CA ASN A 123 23.91 -2.69 3.48
C ASN A 123 22.59 -1.93 3.34
N PRO A 124 21.87 -2.11 2.21
CA PRO A 124 20.64 -1.40 1.92
C PRO A 124 19.50 -1.88 2.82
N GLU A 125 18.82 -0.94 3.47
CA GLU A 125 17.61 -1.17 4.27
C GLU A 125 16.37 -0.55 3.60
N LYS A 126 16.57 0.49 2.78
CA LYS A 126 15.51 1.27 2.17
C LYS A 126 15.90 1.76 0.78
N VAL A 127 15.02 1.57 -0.19
CA VAL A 127 15.19 2.02 -1.59
C VAL A 127 13.87 2.59 -2.11
N GLY A 128 13.92 3.43 -3.14
CA GLY A 128 12.70 3.83 -3.87
C GLY A 128 12.07 2.63 -4.57
N LEU A 129 10.73 2.57 -4.60
CA LEU A 129 9.98 1.44 -5.14
C LEU A 129 8.98 1.87 -6.20
N LYS A 130 8.82 1.03 -7.21
CA LYS A 130 7.66 1.05 -8.09
C LYS A 130 6.86 -0.22 -7.83
N ILE A 131 5.55 -0.03 -7.66
CA ILE A 131 4.59 -1.11 -7.47
C ILE A 131 3.68 -1.09 -8.69
N ASP A 132 3.69 -2.17 -9.47
CA ASP A 132 2.84 -2.37 -10.63
C ASP A 132 1.63 -3.23 -10.24
N ILE A 133 0.46 -2.60 -10.21
CA ILE A 133 -0.78 -3.21 -9.71
C ILE A 133 -1.31 -4.24 -10.71
N ASN A 134 -1.21 -3.93 -12.00
CA ASN A 134 -1.88 -4.67 -13.04
C ASN A 134 -0.99 -5.70 -13.74
N GLN A 135 0.22 -5.93 -13.22
CA GLN A 135 1.23 -6.79 -13.86
C GLN A 135 0.77 -8.25 -14.02
N TYR A 136 0.06 -8.78 -13.03
CA TYR A 136 -0.35 -10.19 -12.98
C TYR A 136 -1.84 -10.41 -13.29
N TYR A 137 -2.56 -9.38 -13.74
CA TYR A 137 -4.02 -9.42 -13.87
C TYR A 137 -4.53 -10.58 -14.75
N ASP A 138 -3.85 -10.86 -15.86
CA ASP A 138 -4.27 -11.93 -16.78
C ASP A 138 -3.86 -13.34 -16.30
N GLU A 139 -3.05 -13.45 -15.23
CA GLU A 139 -2.37 -14.68 -14.82
C GLU A 139 -2.78 -15.17 -13.43
N ASP A 140 -3.17 -14.26 -12.52
CA ASP A 140 -3.41 -14.57 -11.11
C ASP A 140 -4.77 -14.05 -10.63
N PRO A 141 -5.64 -14.90 -10.04
CA PRO A 141 -6.94 -14.48 -9.55
C PRO A 141 -6.88 -13.49 -8.37
N CYS A 142 -5.72 -13.34 -7.71
CA CYS A 142 -5.51 -12.33 -6.67
C CYS A 142 -5.00 -10.99 -7.23
N ALA A 143 -4.75 -10.87 -8.53
CA ALA A 143 -4.33 -9.62 -9.15
C ALA A 143 -5.54 -8.76 -9.55
N ALA A 144 -5.34 -7.44 -9.63
CA ALA A 144 -6.39 -6.47 -9.99
C ALA A 144 -5.99 -5.69 -11.24
N THR A 145 -6.98 -5.22 -12.00
CA THR A 145 -6.71 -4.29 -13.12
C THR A 145 -6.23 -2.94 -12.62
N GLU A 146 -6.77 -2.50 -11.49
CA GLU A 146 -6.56 -1.19 -10.86
C GLU A 146 -6.78 -1.31 -9.35
N TRP A 147 -6.12 -0.46 -8.56
CA TRP A 147 -6.37 -0.28 -7.14
C TRP A 147 -6.68 1.20 -6.91
N HIS A 148 -7.90 1.51 -6.45
CA HIS A 148 -8.43 2.88 -6.33
C HIS A 148 -8.28 3.69 -7.63
N GLY A 149 -8.37 3.07 -8.80
CA GLY A 149 -8.16 3.70 -10.12
C GLY A 149 -6.70 3.80 -10.57
N MET A 150 -5.74 3.39 -9.73
CA MET A 150 -4.32 3.40 -10.06
C MET A 150 -3.89 2.08 -10.69
N LYS A 151 -2.97 2.15 -11.65
CA LYS A 151 -2.26 0.97 -12.20
C LYS A 151 -0.86 0.79 -11.64
N LYS A 152 -0.29 1.86 -11.10
CA LYS A 152 1.05 1.89 -10.55
C LYS A 152 1.10 2.84 -9.36
N LEU A 153 1.93 2.50 -8.39
CA LEU A 153 2.34 3.41 -7.31
C LEU A 153 3.85 3.66 -7.41
N SER A 154 4.25 4.86 -6.98
CA SER A 154 5.65 5.28 -6.98
C SER A 154 6.02 5.78 -5.59
N LEU A 155 6.86 5.01 -4.90
CA LEU A 155 7.32 5.33 -3.55
C LEU A 155 8.76 5.85 -3.61
N GLU A 156 8.93 7.14 -3.41
CA GLU A 156 10.23 7.81 -3.51
C GLU A 156 10.92 7.89 -2.15
N VAL A 157 12.25 7.80 -2.21
CA VAL A 157 13.17 8.13 -1.11
C VAL A 157 14.09 9.31 -1.45
N ASN A 158 13.79 9.99 -2.58
CA ASN A 158 14.58 10.99 -3.29
C ASN A 158 15.94 10.43 -3.82
N ILE A 159 16.25 10.78 -5.08
CA ILE A 159 17.32 10.18 -5.88
C ILE A 159 18.73 10.60 -5.45
N ASP A 160 18.90 11.83 -4.94
CA ASP A 160 20.22 12.44 -4.66
C ASP A 160 20.50 12.66 -3.17
N SER A 161 19.47 12.60 -2.33
CA SER A 161 19.56 12.76 -0.87
C SER A 161 18.28 12.21 -0.24
N MET A 162 18.27 11.83 1.05
CA MET A 162 17.06 11.34 1.75
C MET A 162 16.04 12.46 2.03
N ASP A 163 15.92 13.44 1.14
CA ASP A 163 15.04 14.58 1.28
C ASP A 163 13.69 14.31 0.63
N ILE A 164 12.92 13.45 1.29
CA ILE A 164 11.51 13.18 0.95
C ILE A 164 10.60 14.39 1.19
N ILE A 165 11.08 15.42 1.91
CA ILE A 165 10.29 16.60 2.23
C ILE A 165 10.30 17.56 1.05
N SER A 166 11.49 17.92 0.54
CA SER A 166 11.59 18.84 -0.59
C SER A 166 10.88 18.30 -1.82
N GLU A 167 11.00 17.00 -2.12
CA GLU A 167 10.30 16.39 -3.25
C GLU A 167 8.77 16.48 -3.07
N GLY A 168 8.23 15.99 -1.95
CA GLY A 168 6.78 16.03 -1.70
C GLY A 168 6.21 17.45 -1.63
N VAL A 169 6.93 18.40 -1.03
CA VAL A 169 6.53 19.82 -0.97
C VAL A 169 6.57 20.45 -2.35
N ALA A 170 7.62 20.20 -3.15
CA ALA A 170 7.72 20.72 -4.51
C ALA A 170 6.57 20.19 -5.40
N CYS A 171 6.23 18.90 -5.27
CA CYS A 171 5.09 18.30 -5.96
C CYS A 171 3.77 19.03 -5.61
N ASN A 172 3.54 19.25 -4.31
CA ASN A 172 2.32 19.89 -3.84
C ASN A 172 2.23 21.37 -4.26
N ILE A 173 3.33 22.15 -4.19
CA ILE A 173 3.36 23.54 -4.67
C ILE A 173 3.13 23.58 -6.18
N HIS A 174 3.76 22.68 -6.94
CA HIS A 174 3.56 22.58 -8.39
C HIS A 174 2.10 22.23 -8.73
N GLN A 175 1.48 21.31 -8.02
CA GLN A 175 0.05 20.97 -8.18
C GLN A 175 -0.83 22.19 -7.94
N MET A 176 -0.61 22.90 -6.84
CA MET A 176 -1.35 24.13 -6.52
C MET A 176 -1.22 25.19 -7.63
N ALA A 177 0.01 25.46 -8.08
CA ALA A 177 0.26 26.43 -9.15
C ALA A 177 -0.37 26.01 -10.48
N SER A 178 -0.29 24.71 -10.81
CA SER A 178 -0.86 24.18 -12.06
C SER A 178 -2.37 24.36 -12.10
N VAL A 179 -3.07 24.02 -11.01
CA VAL A 179 -4.54 24.16 -10.93
C VAL A 179 -4.97 25.62 -11.03
N LEU A 180 -4.23 26.55 -10.42
CA LEU A 180 -4.53 27.99 -10.50
C LEU A 180 -4.48 28.54 -11.93
N GLU A 181 -3.61 28.00 -12.78
CA GLU A 181 -3.45 28.40 -14.18
C GLU A 181 -4.30 27.56 -15.15
N GLY A 182 -5.20 26.71 -14.65
CA GLY A 182 -5.99 25.78 -15.47
C GLY A 182 -5.17 24.67 -16.13
N GLY A 183 -3.95 24.44 -15.64
CA GLY A 183 -3.06 23.38 -16.06
C GLY A 183 -3.30 22.06 -15.31
N VAL A 184 -2.38 21.12 -15.53
CA VAL A 184 -2.42 19.77 -14.98
C VAL A 184 -1.15 19.51 -14.19
N GLY A 185 -1.29 19.41 -12.87
CA GLY A 185 -0.22 18.93 -12.00
C GLY A 185 -0.44 17.47 -11.61
N PHE A 186 0.52 16.94 -10.85
CA PHE A 186 0.52 15.59 -10.32
C PHE A 186 0.49 15.64 -8.80
N TYR A 187 -0.21 14.68 -8.19
CA TYR A 187 -0.37 14.65 -6.74
C TYR A 187 0.77 13.90 -6.05
N ALA A 188 0.99 14.23 -4.78
CA ALA A 188 1.88 13.49 -3.91
C ALA A 188 1.47 13.65 -2.44
N ASN A 189 1.61 12.58 -1.67
CA ASN A 189 1.55 12.61 -0.20
C ASN A 189 2.70 11.79 0.39
N TRP A 190 2.61 11.50 1.69
CA TRP A 190 3.56 10.63 2.38
C TRP A 190 2.85 9.38 2.89
N VAL A 191 3.56 8.25 2.83
CA VAL A 191 3.04 6.96 3.30
C VAL A 191 4.06 6.25 4.19
N LYS A 192 3.58 5.54 5.20
CA LYS A 192 4.36 4.52 5.91
C LYS A 192 4.39 3.25 5.07
N LEU A 193 5.54 2.61 4.94
CA LEU A 193 5.64 1.29 4.34
C LEU A 193 6.03 0.24 5.37
N TYR A 194 5.32 -0.88 5.36
CA TYR A 194 5.72 -2.11 6.04
C TYR A 194 5.95 -3.20 5.01
N VAL A 195 7.05 -3.95 5.16
CA VAL A 195 7.34 -5.13 4.34
C VAL A 195 7.52 -6.32 5.28
N ASN A 196 6.74 -7.38 5.09
CA ASN A 196 6.74 -8.57 5.94
C ASN A 196 6.59 -8.25 7.44
N GLY A 197 5.75 -7.25 7.76
CA GLY A 197 5.51 -6.78 9.12
C GLY A 197 6.58 -5.83 9.69
N GLU A 198 7.67 -5.57 8.97
CA GLU A 198 8.74 -4.68 9.38
C GLU A 198 8.56 -3.28 8.81
N TYR A 199 8.66 -2.25 9.65
CA TYR A 199 8.56 -0.85 9.23
C TYR A 199 9.80 -0.41 8.43
N LYS A 200 9.60 0.07 7.19
CA LYS A 200 10.66 0.53 6.28
C LYS A 200 10.79 2.05 6.19
N GLY A 201 9.99 2.79 6.95
CA GLY A 201 10.05 4.25 6.99
C GLY A 201 8.93 4.94 6.21
N ILE A 202 9.08 6.25 6.07
CA ILE A 202 8.17 7.13 5.33
C ILE A 202 8.68 7.33 3.90
N TYR A 203 7.79 7.26 2.93
CA TYR A 203 8.06 7.47 1.51
C TYR A 203 7.23 8.64 0.98
N VAL A 204 7.69 9.30 -0.08
CA VAL A 204 6.79 10.13 -0.90
C VAL A 204 6.02 9.16 -1.80
N ASN A 205 4.71 9.14 -1.71
CA ASN A 205 3.87 8.46 -2.69
C ASN A 205 3.51 9.48 -3.77
N ALA A 206 4.19 9.39 -4.91
CA ALA A 206 4.03 10.31 -6.03
C ALA A 206 3.17 9.69 -7.12
N GLU A 207 2.22 10.46 -7.66
CA GLU A 207 1.37 10.01 -8.74
C GLU A 207 2.22 9.70 -9.99
N GLN A 208 2.06 8.49 -10.53
CA GLN A 208 2.77 8.08 -11.72
C GLN A 208 2.21 8.80 -12.94
N ARG A 209 3.04 9.60 -13.62
CA ARG A 209 2.70 10.31 -14.87
C ARG A 209 2.67 9.36 -16.08
N ASP A 210 1.72 8.45 -16.11
CA ASP A 210 1.53 7.47 -17.19
C ASP A 210 0.22 7.72 -17.98
N LYS A 211 -0.24 6.72 -18.74
CA LYS A 211 -1.50 6.83 -19.49
C LYS A 211 -2.71 6.97 -18.56
N GLN A 212 -2.66 6.39 -17.36
CA GLN A 212 -3.75 6.47 -16.40
C GLN A 212 -3.85 7.88 -15.82
N PHE A 213 -2.73 8.52 -15.51
CA PHE A 213 -2.68 9.94 -15.15
C PHE A 213 -3.41 10.85 -16.16
N LEU A 214 -3.19 10.59 -17.46
CA LEU A 214 -3.86 11.34 -18.54
C LEU A 214 -5.36 11.03 -18.62
N ARG A 215 -5.76 9.77 -18.36
CA ARG A 215 -7.17 9.35 -18.35
C ARG A 215 -7.94 9.96 -17.19
N HIS A 216 -7.34 10.00 -16.00
CA HIS A 216 -7.88 10.63 -14.80
C HIS A 216 -8.21 12.12 -14.97
N ARG A 217 -7.67 12.76 -16.01
CA ARG A 217 -7.83 14.18 -16.31
C ARG A 217 -8.49 14.43 -17.65
N ASP A 218 -9.03 13.39 -18.30
CA ASP A 218 -9.68 13.48 -19.61
C ASP A 218 -8.82 14.11 -20.72
N ILE A 219 -7.49 14.03 -20.59
CA ILE A 219 -6.51 14.56 -21.56
C ILE A 219 -5.78 13.45 -22.32
N TYR A 220 -6.17 12.18 -22.11
CA TYR A 220 -5.59 11.07 -22.84
C TYR A 220 -6.09 11.04 -24.29
N ILE A 221 -5.19 11.31 -25.23
CA ILE A 221 -5.46 11.17 -26.66
C ILE A 221 -4.83 9.88 -27.17
N SER A 222 -5.67 8.89 -27.52
CA SER A 222 -5.19 7.69 -28.20
C SER A 222 -4.69 8.05 -29.60
N HIS A 223 -3.43 7.77 -29.89
CA HIS A 223 -2.92 7.85 -31.25
C HIS A 223 -3.35 6.58 -31.99
N ASN A 224 -4.56 6.61 -32.54
CA ASN A 224 -4.96 5.66 -33.57
C ASN A 224 -4.67 6.31 -34.92
N SER A 225 -3.54 5.96 -35.51
CA SER A 225 -3.21 6.16 -36.92
C SER A 225 -2.61 4.88 -37.46
#